data_AF-A0A5S4FXX8-F1
#
_entry.id   AF-A0A5S4FXX8-F1
#
_cell.length_a   1.000
_cell.length_b   1.000
_cell.length_c   1.000
_cell.angle_alpha   90.00
_cell.angle_beta   90.00
_cell.angle_gamma   90.00
#
_symmetry.space_group_name_H-M   'P 1'
#
loop_
_entity.id
_entity.type
_entity.pdbx_description
1 polymer ?
#
loop_
_entity_poly.entity_id
_entity_poly.type
_entity_poly.pdbx_seq_one_letter_code
_entity_poly.pdbx_strand_id
1 'polypeptide(L)'
;MSETDPHIHVEQKVMQAGAAFRNMIVSTTGLVPDTPRVVTTGCGLQVPYAMTSPRPESVTCLACREHAHREHLRFADQVERLSRMPGAPIIGDQAAEAAQWARDRAKKFSG
;
A
#
# COMPACT_ATOMS: atom_id res chain seq x y z
N MET A 1 -6.26 -4.08 -29.28
CA MET A 1 -6.12 -2.80 -28.57
C MET A 1 -7.18 -2.83 -27.49
N SER A 2 -6.83 -3.20 -26.25
CA SER A 2 -7.85 -3.23 -25.20
C SER A 2 -8.26 -1.80 -24.92
N GLU A 3 -9.57 -1.60 -24.87
CA GLU A 3 -10.24 -0.45 -24.30
C GLU A 3 -9.46 0.04 -23.07
N THR A 4 -9.04 1.31 -23.08
CA THR A 4 -8.22 1.87 -22.01
C THR A 4 -9.01 1.76 -20.72
N ASP A 5 -8.58 0.88 -19.81
CA ASP A 5 -9.23 0.69 -18.52
C ASP A 5 -9.38 2.06 -17.83
N PRO A 6 -10.61 2.57 -17.64
CA PRO A 6 -10.81 3.92 -17.10
C PRO A 6 -10.61 3.96 -15.59
N HIS A 7 -10.39 2.82 -14.95
CA HIS A 7 -10.29 2.76 -13.50
C HIS A 7 -8.93 3.23 -13.01
N ILE A 8 -8.94 3.83 -11.82
CA ILE A 8 -7.74 4.06 -11.04
C ILE A 8 -7.54 2.85 -10.14
N HIS A 9 -6.34 2.29 -10.20
CA HIS A 9 -5.96 1.07 -9.53
C HIS A 9 -5.09 1.33 -8.29
N VAL A 10 -4.79 0.26 -7.56
CA VAL A 10 -3.76 0.25 -6.52
C VAL A 10 -2.65 -0.67 -6.99
N GLU A 11 -1.39 -0.29 -6.76
CA GLU A 11 -0.24 -1.17 -6.95
C GLU A 11 -0.38 -2.45 -6.10
N GLN A 12 0.07 -3.59 -6.62
CA GLN A 12 -0.04 -4.87 -5.93
C GLN A 12 0.60 -4.82 -4.52
N LYS A 13 1.75 -4.15 -4.40
CA LYS A 13 2.47 -3.98 -3.13
C LYS A 13 2.04 -2.69 -2.42
N VAL A 14 0.78 -2.63 -1.98
CA VAL A 14 0.14 -1.42 -1.41
C VAL A 14 0.96 -0.73 -0.31
N MET A 15 1.61 -1.51 0.55
CA MET A 15 2.43 -1.00 1.66
C MET A 15 3.83 -0.53 1.25
N GLN A 16 4.29 -0.93 0.06
CA GLN A 16 5.61 -0.60 -0.51
C GLN A 16 5.46 0.29 -1.75
N ALA A 17 4.33 1.00 -1.86
CA ALA A 17 3.95 1.80 -3.01
C ALA A 17 4.00 3.30 -2.70
N GLY A 18 4.08 4.11 -3.76
CA GLY A 18 3.97 5.57 -3.67
C GLY A 18 5.22 6.31 -3.21
N ALA A 19 5.06 7.62 -3.00
CA ALA A 19 6.16 8.54 -2.73
C ALA A 19 6.80 8.35 -1.35
N ALA A 20 6.01 8.02 -0.31
CA ALA A 20 6.52 7.83 1.04
C ALA A 20 7.55 6.69 1.12
N PHE A 21 7.25 5.55 0.50
CA PHE A 21 8.17 4.41 0.45
C PHE A 21 9.43 4.71 -0.36
N ARG A 22 9.29 5.40 -1.51
CA ARG A 22 10.45 5.84 -2.30
C ARG A 22 11.34 6.82 -1.54
N ASN A 23 10.75 7.78 -0.83
CA ASN A 23 11.49 8.71 0.00
C ASN A 23 12.25 7.99 1.12
N MET A 24 11.66 6.95 1.71
CA MET A 24 12.33 6.10 2.70
C MET A 24 13.52 5.34 2.08
N ILE A 25 13.38 4.79 0.86
CA ILE A 25 14.52 4.17 0.16
C ILE A 25 15.63 5.19 -0.05
N VAL A 26 15.29 6.38 -0.56
CA VAL A 26 16.26 7.46 -0.83
C VAL A 26 16.96 7.89 0.45
N SER A 27 16.24 8.11 1.54
CA SER A 27 16.83 8.55 2.81
C SER A 27 17.76 7.52 3.44
N THR A 28 17.48 6.22 3.22
CA THR A 28 18.23 5.13 3.85
C THR A 28 19.43 4.69 3.02
N THR A 29 19.34 4.80 1.69
CA THR A 29 20.35 4.26 0.77
C THR A 29 21.10 5.30 -0.04
N GLY A 30 20.58 6.54 -0.12
CA GLY A 30 21.06 7.57 -1.05
C GLY A 30 20.72 7.29 -2.52
N LEU A 31 20.01 6.20 -2.83
CA LEU A 31 19.67 5.81 -4.19
C LEU A 31 18.28 6.32 -4.57
N VAL A 32 18.19 6.96 -5.74
CA VAL A 32 16.92 7.39 -6.34
C VAL A 32 16.43 6.31 -7.30
N PRO A 33 15.36 5.58 -6.98
CA PRO A 33 14.81 4.60 -7.91
C PRO A 33 14.11 5.30 -9.07
N ASP A 34 14.34 4.82 -10.30
CA ASP A 34 13.59 5.24 -11.47
C ASP A 34 12.09 5.01 -11.24
N THR A 35 11.27 5.91 -11.80
CA THR A 35 9.81 5.75 -11.72
C THR A 35 9.37 4.68 -12.72
N PRO A 36 8.65 3.63 -12.29
CA PRO A 36 8.19 2.59 -13.19
C PRO A 36 7.20 3.16 -14.21
N ARG A 37 7.29 2.70 -15.47
CA ARG A 37 6.31 3.05 -16.51
C ARG A 37 5.01 2.27 -16.36
N VAL A 38 5.12 1.00 -15.98
CA VAL A 38 4.02 0.04 -15.84
C VAL A 38 4.19 -0.71 -14.53
N VAL A 39 3.07 -1.01 -13.87
CA VAL A 39 3.03 -1.75 -12.60
C VAL A 39 1.95 -2.81 -12.62
N THR A 40 2.17 -3.89 -11.86
CA THR A 40 1.14 -4.87 -11.56
C THR A 40 0.25 -4.32 -10.44
N THR A 41 -1.07 -4.38 -10.67
CA THR A 41 -2.08 -3.87 -9.75
C THR A 41 -2.59 -4.96 -8.80
N GLY A 42 -3.30 -4.56 -7.75
CA GLY A 42 -3.97 -5.48 -6.84
C GLY A 42 -5.00 -6.38 -7.52
N CYS A 43 -5.60 -5.94 -8.63
CA CYS A 43 -6.51 -6.77 -9.43
C CYS A 43 -5.79 -7.66 -10.48
N GLY A 44 -4.46 -7.64 -10.54
CA GLY A 44 -3.66 -8.48 -11.44
C GLY A 44 -3.41 -7.91 -12.83
N LEU A 45 -3.97 -6.74 -13.16
CA LEU A 45 -3.70 -6.05 -14.42
C LEU A 45 -2.35 -5.35 -14.40
N GLN A 46 -1.71 -5.26 -15.57
CA GLN A 46 -0.58 -4.37 -15.80
C GLN A 46 -1.09 -3.05 -16.39
N VAL A 47 -0.85 -1.94 -15.69
CA VAL A 47 -1.33 -0.60 -16.09
C VAL A 47 -0.20 0.42 -16.00
N PRO A 48 -0.27 1.55 -16.73
CA PRO A 48 0.65 2.65 -16.54
C PRO A 48 0.68 3.12 -15.08
N TYR A 49 1.85 3.46 -14.54
CA TYR A 49 1.97 3.92 -13.14
C TYR A 49 1.03 5.10 -12.81
N ALA A 50 0.82 5.98 -13.79
CA ALA A 50 -0.09 7.13 -13.70
C ALA A 50 -1.56 6.75 -13.46
N MET A 51 -1.95 5.51 -13.75
CA MET A 51 -3.30 4.96 -13.52
C MET A 51 -3.43 4.31 -12.14
N THR A 52 -2.49 4.55 -11.23
CA THR A 52 -2.55 4.03 -9.86
C THR A 52 -2.59 5.15 -8.82
N SER A 53 -3.22 4.88 -7.68
CA SER A 53 -3.23 5.78 -6.53
C SER A 53 -3.21 5.01 -5.21
N PRO A 54 -2.39 5.44 -4.22
CA PRO A 54 -2.45 4.91 -2.86
C PRO A 54 -3.59 5.55 -2.03
N ARG A 55 -4.37 6.46 -2.62
CA ARG A 55 -5.44 7.20 -1.96
C ARG A 55 -6.79 6.50 -2.19
N PRO A 56 -7.46 5.97 -1.16
CA PRO A 56 -8.75 5.29 -1.28
C PRO A 56 -9.79 6.10 -2.05
N GLU A 57 -9.85 7.40 -1.82
CA GLU A 57 -10.79 8.32 -2.47
C GLU A 57 -10.58 8.44 -3.99
N SER A 58 -9.40 8.10 -4.50
CA SER A 58 -9.10 8.14 -5.94
C SER A 58 -9.28 6.81 -6.64
N VAL A 59 -9.36 5.69 -5.91
CA VAL A 59 -9.36 4.33 -6.49
C VAL A 59 -10.77 3.94 -6.88
N THR A 60 -10.98 3.75 -8.18
CA THR A 60 -12.30 3.38 -8.74
C THR A 60 -12.40 1.89 -9.09
N CYS A 61 -11.29 1.16 -9.18
CA CYS A 61 -11.31 -0.29 -9.38
C CYS A 61 -11.71 -1.02 -8.09
N LEU A 62 -12.92 -1.60 -8.04
CA LEU A 62 -13.44 -2.29 -6.86
C LEU A 62 -12.56 -3.47 -6.40
N ALA A 63 -12.01 -4.25 -7.34
CA ALA A 63 -11.10 -5.34 -7.00
C ALA A 63 -9.80 -4.84 -6.34
N CYS A 64 -9.30 -3.67 -6.77
CA CYS A 64 -8.15 -3.03 -6.12
C CYS A 64 -8.49 -2.46 -4.75
N ARG A 65 -9.72 -1.98 -4.54
CA ARG A 65 -10.20 -1.52 -3.23
C ARG A 65 -10.25 -2.69 -2.24
N GLU A 66 -10.83 -3.81 -2.64
CA GLU A 66 -10.85 -5.04 -1.82
C GLU A 66 -9.44 -5.56 -1.53
N HIS A 67 -8.56 -5.59 -2.54
CA HIS A 67 -7.16 -5.94 -2.35
C HIS A 67 -6.51 -5.03 -1.30
N ALA A 68 -6.60 -3.72 -1.45
CA ALA A 68 -6.00 -2.76 -0.54
C ALA A 68 -6.59 -2.87 0.88
N HIS A 69 -7.90 -3.10 1.02
CA HIS A 69 -8.53 -3.36 2.31
C HIS A 69 -7.85 -4.52 3.04
N ARG A 70 -7.71 -5.68 2.37
CA ARG A 70 -7.08 -6.87 2.95
C ARG A 70 -5.60 -6.67 3.26
N GLU A 71 -4.86 -6.00 2.39
CA GLU A 71 -3.43 -5.74 2.62
C GLU A 71 -3.19 -4.88 3.87
N HIS A 72 -4.00 -3.84 4.08
CA HIS A 72 -3.88 -3.00 5.28
C HIS A 72 -4.25 -3.74 6.55
N LEU A 73 -5.28 -4.61 6.52
CA LEU A 73 -5.61 -5.46 7.67
C LEU A 73 -4.47 -6.45 7.97
N ARG A 74 -3.91 -7.09 6.94
CA ARG A 74 -2.78 -8.00 7.11
C ARG A 74 -1.57 -7.28 7.70
N PHE A 75 -1.30 -6.04 7.28
CA PHE A 75 -0.23 -5.23 7.83
C PHE A 75 -0.48 -4.90 9.32
N ALA A 76 -1.70 -4.53 9.69
CA ALA A 76 -2.04 -4.28 11.10
C ALA A 76 -1.77 -5.51 11.97
N ASP A 77 -2.21 -6.69 11.51
CA ASP A 77 -1.97 -7.96 12.21
C ASP A 77 -0.47 -8.29 12.30
N GLN A 78 0.29 -8.00 11.24
CA GLN A 78 1.73 -8.24 11.21
C GLN A 78 2.47 -7.34 12.22
N VAL A 79 2.14 -6.05 12.26
CA VAL A 79 2.74 -5.11 13.21
C VAL A 79 2.46 -5.53 14.66
N GLU A 80 1.23 -5.90 14.98
CA GLU A 80 0.86 -6.35 16.32
C GLU A 80 1.50 -7.67 16.74
N ARG A 81 1.78 -8.57 15.79
CA ARG A 81 2.50 -9.82 16.07
C ARG A 81 3.96 -9.54 16.34
N LEU A 82 4.60 -8.71 15.50
CA LEU A 82 6.02 -8.38 15.63
C LEU A 82 6.32 -7.61 16.90
N SER A 83 5.45 -6.68 17.32
CA SER A 83 5.66 -5.90 18.54
C SER A 83 5.62 -6.71 19.84
N ARG A 84 4.99 -7.90 19.81
CA ARG A 84 4.92 -8.83 20.94
C ARG A 84 6.11 -9.79 21.00
N MET A 85 6.99 -9.79 20.00
CA MET A 85 8.15 -10.68 19.98
C MET A 85 9.24 -10.18 20.95
N PRO A 86 9.88 -11.09 21.71
CA PRO A 86 11.03 -10.72 22.52
C PRO A 86 12.15 -10.10 21.67
N GLY A 87 12.70 -8.96 22.10
CA GLY A 87 13.73 -8.25 21.36
C GLY A 87 13.21 -7.46 20.14
N ALA A 88 11.89 -7.27 20.02
CA ALA A 88 11.33 -6.45 18.95
C ALA A 88 11.86 -5.00 19.01
N PRO A 89 12.33 -4.46 17.88
CA PRO A 89 12.78 -3.07 17.81
C PRO A 89 11.62 -2.05 17.83
N ILE A 90 10.38 -2.52 17.70
CA ILE A 90 9.18 -1.66 17.65
C ILE A 90 8.62 -1.50 19.07
N ILE A 91 8.55 -0.26 19.53
CA ILE A 91 8.02 0.11 20.86
C ILE A 91 6.49 -0.07 20.84
N GLY A 92 5.90 -0.62 21.92
CA GLY A 92 4.49 -1.01 21.98
C GLY A 92 3.50 0.06 21.52
N ASP A 93 3.69 1.31 21.93
CA ASP A 93 2.81 2.43 21.56
C ASP A 93 2.88 2.76 20.06
N GLN A 94 4.09 2.71 19.48
CA GLN A 94 4.29 2.92 18.04
C GLN A 94 3.65 1.80 17.22
N ALA A 95 3.71 0.56 17.71
CA ALA A 95 3.05 -0.56 17.06
C ALA A 95 1.52 -0.41 17.07
N ALA A 96 0.96 0.01 18.21
CA ALA A 96 -0.48 0.24 18.35
C ALA A 96 -0.96 1.35 17.41
N GLU A 97 -0.23 2.47 17.34
CA GLU A 97 -0.53 3.58 16.44
C GLU A 97 -0.49 3.13 14.97
N ALA A 98 0.56 2.40 14.56
CA ALA A 98 0.70 1.90 13.20
C ALA A 98 -0.40 0.91 12.82
N ALA A 99 -0.77 0.00 13.73
CA ALA A 99 -1.87 -0.94 13.51
C ALA A 99 -3.22 -0.22 13.40
N GLN A 100 -3.46 0.78 14.24
CA GLN A 100 -4.69 1.59 14.20
C GLN A 100 -4.78 2.39 12.88
N TRP A 101 -3.70 3.06 12.49
CA TRP A 101 -3.62 3.76 11.21
C TRP A 101 -3.95 2.83 10.03
N ALA A 102 -3.40 1.62 10.03
CA ALA A 102 -3.64 0.64 8.98
C ALA A 102 -5.09 0.19 8.93
N ARG A 103 -5.72 -0.07 10.09
CA ARG A 103 -7.15 -0.41 10.17
C ARG A 103 -8.03 0.72 9.66
N ASP A 104 -7.73 1.96 10.02
CA ASP A 104 -8.51 3.11 9.56
C ASP A 104 -8.33 3.35 8.06
N ARG A 105 -7.15 3.03 7.51
CA ARG A 105 -6.93 3.03 6.06
C ARG A 105 -7.70 1.91 5.38
N ALA A 106 -7.73 0.70 5.94
CA ALA A 106 -8.51 -0.42 5.43
C ALA A 106 -10.01 -0.08 5.34
N LYS A 107 -10.60 0.54 6.38
CA LYS A 107 -12.00 0.98 6.37
C LYS A 107 -12.31 1.96 5.23
N LYS A 108 -11.37 2.82 4.85
CA LYS A 108 -11.56 3.76 3.73
C LYS A 108 -11.62 3.06 2.37
N PHE A 109 -11.06 1.86 2.26
CA PHE A 109 -11.11 1.04 1.05
C PHE A 109 -12.35 0.13 0.98
N SER A 110 -13.09 -0.10 2.07
CA SER A 110 -14.23 -1.03 2.07
C SER A 110 -15.54 -0.45 1.53
N GLY A 111 -15.59 0.86 1.27
CA GLY A 111 -16.74 1.54 0.67
C GLY A 111 -16.67 1.62 -0.84
#